data_AF-A0A2W0AE07-F1
#
_entry.id   AF-A0A2W0AE07-F1
#
_cell.length_a   1.000
_cell.length_b   1.000
_cell.length_c   1.000
_cell.angle_alpha   90.00
_cell.angle_beta   90.00
_cell.angle_gamma   90.00
#
_symmetry.space_group_name_H-M   'P 1'
#
loop_
_entity.id
_entity.type
_entity.pdbx_description
1 polymer ?
#
loop_
_entity_poly.entity_id
_entity_poly.type
_entity_poly.pdbx_seq_one_letter_code
_entity_poly.pdbx_strand_id
1 'polypeptide(L)' 'ISFEKRVRELLLAEEYEPLINYENQLGSEADLAVPTLDHYLPLLCVIGARTPSEPVAFPVEGVDGASVSMFAVRVG' A
#
# COMPACT_ATOMS: atom_id res chain seq x y z
N ILE A 1 10.36 2.92 -4.25
CA ILE A 1 9.73 4.23 -4.56
C ILE A 1 8.60 4.07 -5.58
N SER A 2 8.80 3.40 -6.73
CA SER A 2 7.74 3.26 -7.75
C SER A 2 6.55 2.40 -7.28
N PHE A 3 6.79 1.22 -6.69
CA PHE A 3 5.71 0.42 -6.07
C PHE A 3 4.86 1.16 -5.03
N GLU A 4 5.48 1.81 -4.04
CA GLU A 4 4.78 2.59 -3.02
C GLU A 4 3.92 3.71 -3.63
N LYS A 5 4.47 4.43 -4.62
CA LYS A 5 3.73 5.46 -5.34
C LYS A 5 2.50 4.88 -6.03
N ARG A 6 2.63 3.71 -6.66
CA ARG A 6 1.51 3.04 -7.32
C ARG A 6 0.43 2.60 -6.33
N VAL A 7 0.82 2.05 -5.18
CA VAL A 7 -0.10 1.70 -4.09
C VAL A 7 -0.89 2.93 -3.63
N ARG A 8 -0.20 4.06 -3.39
CA ARG A 8 -0.83 5.32 -3.01
C ARG A 8 -1.85 5.81 -4.05
N GLU A 9 -1.49 5.80 -5.32
CA GLU A 9 -2.39 6.23 -6.41
C GLU A 9 -3.66 5.38 -6.45
N LEU A 10 -3.54 4.07 -6.30
CA LEU A 10 -4.67 3.14 -6.25
C LEU A 10 -5.56 3.35 -5.03
N LEU A 11 -4.96 3.60 -3.85
CA LEU A 11 -5.69 3.91 -2.63
C LEU A 11 -6.50 5.20 -2.76
N LEU A 12 -5.93 6.23 -3.38
CA LEU A 12 -6.61 7.51 -3.65
C LEU A 12 -7.70 7.39 -4.72
N ALA A 13 -7.52 6.49 -5.69
CA ALA A 13 -8.49 6.21 -6.75
C ALA A 13 -9.58 5.22 -6.30
N GLU A 14 -9.49 4.66 -5.09
CA GLU A 14 -10.34 3.57 -4.61
C GLU A 14 -10.35 2.33 -5.52
N GLU A 15 -9.23 2.08 -6.21
CA GLU A 15 -9.02 0.93 -7.08
C GLU A 15 -8.40 -0.23 -6.29
N TYR A 16 -9.22 -1.08 -5.69
CA TYR A 16 -8.75 -2.16 -4.82
C TYR A 16 -8.35 -3.44 -5.54
N GLU A 17 -8.87 -3.70 -6.74
CA GLU A 17 -8.58 -4.94 -7.47
C GLU A 17 -7.08 -5.14 -7.75
N PRO A 18 -6.31 -4.11 -8.19
CA PRO A 18 -4.87 -4.26 -8.37
C PRO A 18 -4.10 -4.34 -7.04
N LEU A 19 -4.65 -3.79 -5.95
CA LEU A 19 -4.05 -3.89 -4.62
C LEU A 19 -4.19 -5.30 -4.05
N ILE A 20 -5.32 -5.97 -4.29
CA ILE A 20 -5.57 -7.36 -3.88
C ILE A 20 -4.70 -8.31 -4.70
N ASN A 21 -4.61 -8.09 -6.01
CA ASN A 21 -3.85 -8.93 -6.95
C ASN A 21 -2.44 -8.38 -7.23
N TYR A 22 -1.78 -7.82 -6.21
CA TYR A 22 -0.56 -7.03 -6.39
C TYR A 22 0.56 -7.80 -7.09
N GLU A 23 0.71 -9.10 -6.81
CA GLU A 23 1.73 -9.99 -7.40
C GLU A 23 1.64 -10.05 -8.93
N ASN A 24 0.42 -9.96 -9.49
CA ASN A 24 0.20 -10.07 -10.93
C ASN A 24 -0.02 -8.72 -11.61
N GLN A 25 -0.44 -7.69 -10.87
CA GLN A 25 -0.91 -6.42 -11.45
C GLN A 25 0.01 -5.23 -11.16
N LEU A 26 0.93 -5.33 -10.19
CA LEU A 26 1.85 -4.23 -9.83
C LEU A 26 3.30 -4.47 -10.26
N GLY A 27 3.54 -5.53 -11.05
CA GLY A 27 4.81 -5.83 -11.70
C GLY A 27 5.89 -6.35 -10.75
N SER A 28 7.07 -6.63 -11.30
CA SER A 28 8.19 -7.26 -10.57
C SER A 28 8.77 -6.41 -9.44
N GLU A 29 8.43 -5.12 -9.36
CA GLU A 29 8.78 -4.30 -8.20
C GLU A 29 8.03 -4.71 -6.94
N ALA A 30 6.85 -5.32 -7.09
CA ALA A 30 6.07 -5.82 -5.98
C ALA A 30 6.78 -6.98 -5.26
N ASP A 31 7.43 -7.87 -6.02
CA ASP A 31 8.21 -8.99 -5.49
C ASP A 31 9.40 -8.51 -4.65
N LEU A 32 9.99 -7.37 -5.00
CA LEU A 32 11.10 -6.75 -4.27
C LEU A 32 10.63 -5.94 -3.07
N ALA A 33 9.41 -5.37 -3.13
CA ALA A 33 8.84 -4.52 -2.10
C ALA A 33 8.04 -5.29 -1.04
N VAL A 34 7.56 -6.50 -1.35
CA VAL A 34 6.79 -7.37 -0.46
C VAL A 34 7.53 -8.69 -0.28
N PRO A 35 8.47 -8.77 0.69
CA PRO A 35 9.32 -9.96 0.86
C PRO A 35 8.53 -11.22 1.19
N THR A 36 7.45 -11.05 1.96
CA THR A 36 6.50 -12.09 2.34
C THR A 36 5.11 -11.46 2.51
N LEU A 37 4.07 -12.27 2.38
CA LEU A 37 2.68 -11.81 2.36
C LEU A 37 2.27 -11.05 3.64
N ASP A 38 2.83 -11.40 4.81
CA ASP A 38 2.57 -10.74 6.09
C ASP A 38 3.01 -9.26 6.13
N HIS A 39 3.91 -8.84 5.24
CA HIS A 39 4.33 -7.42 5.14
C HIS A 39 3.28 -6.54 4.43
N TYR A 40 2.33 -7.15 3.71
CA TYR A 40 1.37 -6.41 2.88
C TYR A 40 -0.09 -6.63 3.31
N LEU A 41 -0.42 -7.81 3.85
CA LEU A 41 -1.77 -8.11 4.36
C LEU A 41 -2.33 -7.06 5.33
N PRO A 42 -1.54 -6.47 6.27
CA PRO A 42 -2.07 -5.47 7.19
C PRO A 42 -2.70 -4.26 6.49
N LEU A 43 -2.10 -3.82 5.36
CA LEU A 43 -2.66 -2.74 4.54
C LEU A 43 -4.05 -3.11 4.01
N LEU A 44 -4.18 -4.31 3.45
CA LEU A 44 -5.46 -4.79 2.88
C LEU A 44 -6.52 -4.94 3.97
N CYS A 45 -6.16 -5.41 5.17
CA CYS A 45 -7.09 -5.50 6.30
C CYS A 45 -7.60 -4.13 6.73
N VAL A 46 -6.72 -3.12 6.83
CA VAL A 46 -7.10 -1.75 7.21
C VAL A 46 -8.01 -1.12 6.15
N ILE A 47 -7.69 -1.28 4.87
CA ILE A 47 -8.50 -0.75 3.77
C ILE A 47 -9.83 -1.49 3.64
N GLY A 48 -9.86 -2.81 3.84
CA GLY A 48 -11.10 -3.58 3.84
C GLY A 48 -12.06 -3.23 4.98
N ALA A 49 -11.54 -2.68 6.08
CA ALA A 49 -12.34 -2.21 7.21
C ALA A 49 -12.85 -0.76 7.05
N ARG A 50 -12.33 -0.02 6.06
CA ARG A 50 -12.70 1.37 5.77
C ARG A 50 -14.16 1.47 5.30
N THR A 51 -14.86 2.50 5.77
CA THR A 51 -16.12 2.97 5.21
C THR A 51 -15.90 4.07 4.15
N PRO A 52 -16.77 4.19 3.13
CA PRO A 52 -16.60 5.19 2.07
C PRO A 52 -16.49 6.65 2.55
N SER A 53 -17.05 6.97 3.72
CA SER A 53 -16.98 8.31 4.32
C SER A 53 -15.68 8.62 5.04
N GLU A 54 -14.87 7.61 5.35
CA GLU A 54 -13.61 7.81 6.07
C GLU A 54 -12.51 8.26 5.10
N PRO A 55 -11.77 9.33 5.42
CA PRO A 55 -10.66 9.77 4.59
C PRO A 55 -9.50 8.77 4.64
N VAL A 56 -8.71 8.75 3.57
CA VAL A 56 -7.41 8.07 3.53
C VAL A 56 -6.31 9.14 3.54
N ALA A 57 -5.33 8.99 4.42
CA ALA A 57 -4.20 9.90 4.55
C ALA A 57 -2.87 9.15 4.68
N PHE A 58 -1.77 9.86 4.39
CA PHE A 58 -0.41 9.30 4.42
C PHE A 58 0.46 10.16 5.36
N PRO A 59 0.35 9.94 6.69
CA PRO A 59 0.94 10.85 7.68
C PRO A 59 2.46 10.70 7.82
N VAL A 60 3.03 9.58 7.35
CA VAL A 60 4.46 9.30 7.41
C VAL A 60 4.92 8.82 6.04
N GLU A 61 6.02 9.40 5.59
CA GLU A 61 6.72 9.09 4.35
C GLU A 61 8.22 9.08 4.62
N GLY A 62 8.96 8.36 3.79
CA GLY A 62 10.42 8.30 3.88
C GLY A 62 10.95 6.87 3.84
N VAL A 63 12.26 6.75 3.73
CA VAL A 63 12.97 5.47 3.73
C VAL A 63 13.98 5.51 4.87
N ASP A 64 13.91 4.53 5.77
CA ASP A 64 14.90 4.29 6.81
C ASP A 64 15.92 3.22 6.36
N GLY A 65 17.18 3.38 6.75
CA GLY A 65 18.25 2.45 6.39
C GLY A 65 18.45 2.20 4.89
N ALA A 66 17.98 3.11 4.03
CA ALA A 66 17.94 3.01 2.56
C ALA A 66 17.08 1.88 1.95
N SER A 67 16.40 1.06 2.77
CA SER A 67 15.62 -0.08 2.29
C SER A 67 14.24 -0.24 2.95
N VAL A 68 14.00 0.37 4.11
CA VAL A 68 12.75 0.22 4.85
C VAL A 68 11.85 1.41 4.53
N SER A 69 10.73 1.16 3.84
CA SER A 69 9.71 2.21 3.65
C SER A 69 9.02 2.48 4.98
N MET A 70 8.93 3.76 5.34
CA MET A 70 8.14 4.26 6.48
C MET A 70 6.73 4.66 6.06
N PHE A 71 6.28 4.21 4.88
CA PHE A 71 4.97 4.52 4.34
C PHE A 71 3.87 4.06 5.28
N ALA A 72 3.16 5.04 5.85
CA ALA A 72 2.01 4.80 6.70
C ALA A 72 0.72 5.19 5.98
N VAL A 73 -0.31 4.38 6.16
CA VAL A 73 -1.66 4.67 5.72
C VAL A 73 -2.54 4.86 6.96
N ARG A 74 -3.29 5.96 7.01
CA ARG A 74 -4.33 6.19 8.01
C ARG A 74 -5.69 6.22 7.34
N VAL A 75 -6.63 5.49 7.92
CA VAL A 75 -8.06 5.56 7.59
C VAL A 75 -8.76 6.24 8.76
N GLY A 76 -9.60 7.24 8.46
CA GLY A 76 -10.21 8.13 9.46
C GLY A 76 -9.36 9.34 9.83
#